data_AF-A0A645C2J0-F1
#
_entry.id   AF-A0A645C2J0-F1
#
_cell.length_a   1.000
_cell.length_b   1.000
_cell.length_c   1.000
_cell.angle_alpha   90.00
_cell.angle_beta   90.00
_cell.angle_gamma   90.00
#
_symmetry.space_group_name_H-M   'P 1'
#
loop_
_entity.id
_entity.type
_entity.pdbx_description
1 polymer ?
#
loop_
_entity_poly.entity_id
_entity_poly.type
_entity_poly.pdbx_seq_one_letter_code
_entity_poly.pdbx_strand_id
1 'polypeptide(L)'
;MFSVNPCYDLQPGGEDCEALWDDRSYEQPLLNMDAEREALYEACSRLGVAITVMKAFGGGDLLSEELSPAGRALTLYQCISYALTRPAVAVVLAGAHTPDELRASVAYSDAPPAEKDYAAALASLPKISWHGHCMYCGHCAPCPAGIDVAAVTKFFSLAKAQGSVPETVREHYAALPRKAGDCMECRACESRCPFEVPVVENMRRAKEIFGA
;
A
#
# COMPACT_ATOMS: atom_id res chain seq x y z
N MET A 1 9.14 -15.06 2.43
CA MET A 1 7.92 -14.83 3.23
C MET A 1 8.18 -13.60 4.10
N PHE A 2 7.25 -12.64 4.18
CA PHE A 2 7.49 -11.36 4.86
C PHE A 2 6.20 -10.87 5.56
N SER A 3 6.33 -10.28 6.75
CA SER A 3 5.18 -9.77 7.50
C SER A 3 4.71 -8.44 6.92
N VAL A 4 3.48 -8.39 6.41
CA VAL A 4 2.91 -7.19 5.78
C VAL A 4 1.53 -6.92 6.36
N ASN A 5 1.40 -5.79 7.05
CA ASN A 5 0.13 -5.18 7.46
C ASN A 5 0.40 -3.71 7.83
N PRO A 6 -0.65 -2.87 8.02
CA PRO A 6 -0.47 -1.45 8.28
C PRO A 6 0.37 -1.12 9.50
N CYS A 7 0.32 -1.92 10.56
CA CYS A 7 1.08 -1.67 11.78
C CYS A 7 2.55 -2.08 11.62
N TYR A 8 2.81 -3.23 11.02
CA TYR A 8 4.18 -3.66 10.71
C TYR A 8 4.87 -2.68 9.77
N ASP A 9 4.16 -2.14 8.78
CA ASP A 9 4.73 -1.22 7.81
C ASP A 9 5.12 0.16 8.38
N LEU A 10 4.75 0.45 9.62
CA LEU A 10 5.11 1.71 10.31
C LEU A 10 6.26 1.57 11.30
N GLN A 11 6.61 0.32 11.67
CA GLN A 11 7.63 0.07 12.68
C GLN A 11 8.97 -0.29 12.02
N PRO A 12 10.09 0.16 12.61
CA PRO A 12 11.41 -0.23 12.14
C PRO A 12 11.65 -1.73 12.34
N GLY A 13 12.61 -2.28 11.61
CA GLY A 13 13.09 -3.64 11.87
C GLY A 13 13.65 -3.77 13.28
N GLY A 14 13.31 -4.85 13.98
CA GLY A 14 13.80 -5.13 15.33
C GLY A 14 13.82 -6.63 15.63
N GLU A 15 14.59 -7.00 16.66
CA GLU A 15 14.65 -8.39 17.16
C GLU A 15 13.56 -8.70 18.19
N ASP A 16 12.87 -7.66 18.70
CA ASP A 16 11.76 -7.81 19.62
C ASP A 16 10.47 -8.15 18.87
N CYS A 17 10.10 -9.42 18.93
CA CYS A 17 8.87 -9.92 18.32
C CYS A 17 7.62 -9.28 18.92
N GLU A 18 7.67 -8.79 20.16
CA GLU A 18 6.51 -8.26 20.88
C GLU A 18 6.29 -6.76 20.66
N ALA A 19 7.23 -6.07 20.01
CA ALA A 19 7.18 -4.63 19.79
C ALA A 19 5.92 -4.17 19.04
N LEU A 20 5.30 -5.04 18.22
CA LEU A 20 4.05 -4.72 17.53
C LEU A 20 2.89 -4.46 18.51
N TRP A 21 2.86 -5.15 19.64
CA TRP A 21 1.77 -5.13 20.63
C TRP A 21 2.09 -4.25 21.84
N ASP A 22 3.31 -3.74 21.91
CA ASP A 22 3.71 -2.81 22.95
C ASP A 22 3.11 -1.41 22.68
N ASP A 23 2.30 -0.91 23.61
CA ASP A 23 1.71 0.43 23.53
C ASP A 23 2.79 1.52 23.35
N ARG A 24 4.01 1.30 23.88
CA ARG A 24 5.15 2.22 23.73
C ARG A 24 5.53 2.46 22.26
N SER A 25 5.28 1.49 21.39
CA SER A 25 5.54 1.59 19.95
C SER A 25 4.59 2.57 19.23
N TYR A 26 3.51 3.00 19.89
CA TYR A 26 2.50 3.91 19.34
C TYR A 26 2.30 5.18 20.18
N GLU A 27 3.17 5.43 21.17
CA GLU A 27 3.14 6.66 22.00
C GLU A 27 3.50 7.91 21.21
N GLN A 28 4.39 7.78 20.22
CA GLN A 28 4.72 8.82 19.26
C GLN A 28 3.87 8.66 18.00
N PRO A 29 3.45 9.76 17.34
CA PRO A 29 2.78 9.67 16.05
C PRO A 29 3.63 8.89 15.04
N LEU A 30 3.15 7.72 14.63
CA LEU A 30 3.77 6.97 13.55
C LEU A 30 3.35 7.62 12.23
N LEU A 31 4.32 8.25 11.58
CA LEU A 31 4.13 9.00 10.34
C LEU A 31 4.73 8.21 9.18
N ASN A 32 3.87 7.75 8.29
CA ASN A 32 4.22 7.05 7.05
C ASN A 32 4.98 5.73 7.21
N MET A 33 5.19 5.05 6.08
CA MET A 33 5.88 3.77 6.02
C MET A 33 7.31 3.91 6.57
N ASP A 34 7.75 2.90 7.31
CA ASP A 34 9.16 2.77 7.66
C ASP A 34 10.03 2.69 6.39
N ALA A 35 11.11 3.45 6.37
CA ALA A 35 11.94 3.61 5.17
C ALA A 35 12.67 2.32 4.76
N GLU A 36 13.06 1.47 5.71
CA GLU A 36 13.71 0.20 5.39
C GLU A 36 12.72 -0.79 4.77
N ARG A 37 11.47 -0.76 5.24
CA ARG A 37 10.38 -1.54 4.65
C ARG A 37 10.02 -1.07 3.24
N GLU A 38 9.91 0.23 3.03
CA GLU A 38 9.71 0.80 1.69
C GLU A 38 10.82 0.33 0.74
N ALA A 39 12.08 0.47 1.15
CA ALA A 39 13.24 0.05 0.38
C ALA A 39 13.23 -1.47 0.05
N LEU A 40 12.72 -2.32 0.96
CA LEU A 40 12.55 -3.75 0.72
C LEU A 40 11.53 -4.02 -0.40
N TYR A 41 10.34 -3.43 -0.33
CA TYR A 41 9.31 -3.59 -1.37
C TYR A 41 9.83 -3.20 -2.74
N GLU A 42 10.57 -2.09 -2.80
CA GLU A 42 11.17 -1.57 -4.03
C GLU A 42 12.29 -2.48 -4.56
N ALA A 43 13.15 -2.97 -3.67
CA ALA A 43 14.20 -3.91 -4.02
C ALA A 43 13.64 -5.22 -4.59
N CYS A 44 12.61 -5.78 -3.94
CA CYS A 44 11.93 -6.97 -4.42
C CYS A 44 11.31 -6.75 -5.80
N SER A 45 10.62 -5.62 -5.99
CA SER A 45 9.99 -5.30 -7.28
C SER A 45 11.01 -5.13 -8.40
N ARG A 46 12.16 -4.51 -8.09
CA ARG A 46 13.27 -4.33 -9.04
C ARG A 46 13.89 -5.66 -9.46
N LEU A 47 14.16 -6.53 -8.48
CA LEU A 47 14.87 -7.79 -8.70
C LEU A 47 13.97 -8.91 -9.23
N GLY A 48 12.68 -8.64 -9.46
CA GLY A 48 11.71 -9.66 -9.86
C GLY A 48 11.48 -10.71 -8.77
N VAL A 49 11.69 -10.34 -7.50
CA VAL A 49 11.53 -11.24 -6.35
C VAL A 49 10.14 -11.04 -5.78
N ALA A 50 9.30 -12.06 -5.92
CA ALA A 50 7.93 -12.06 -5.40
C ALA A 50 7.92 -12.16 -3.86
N ILE A 51 7.04 -11.37 -3.23
CA ILE A 51 6.77 -11.41 -1.79
C ILE A 51 5.55 -12.30 -1.53
N THR A 52 5.77 -13.33 -0.72
CA THR A 52 4.73 -14.12 -0.05
C THR A 52 4.46 -13.48 1.31
N VAL A 53 3.26 -12.94 1.51
CA VAL A 53 2.89 -12.25 2.74
C VAL A 53 2.47 -13.23 3.83
N MET A 54 2.98 -13.01 5.05
CA MET A 54 2.47 -13.58 6.28
C MET A 54 1.97 -12.49 7.23
N LYS A 55 1.23 -12.89 8.27
CA LYS A 55 0.75 -11.99 9.35
C LYS A 55 -0.09 -10.81 8.86
N ALA A 56 -0.82 -10.97 7.76
CA ALA A 56 -1.73 -9.95 7.22
C ALA A 56 -2.80 -9.49 8.23
N PHE A 57 -3.18 -10.37 9.17
CA PHE A 57 -4.17 -10.10 10.21
C PHE A 57 -3.54 -9.78 11.58
N GLY A 58 -2.21 -9.69 11.69
CA GLY A 58 -1.54 -9.45 12.98
C GLY A 58 -1.75 -10.56 14.01
N GLY A 59 -2.05 -11.79 13.58
CA GLY A 59 -2.45 -12.88 14.49
C GLY A 59 -3.95 -12.91 14.85
N GLY A 60 -4.75 -12.03 14.25
CA GLY A 60 -6.18 -11.87 14.52
C GLY A 60 -6.49 -10.49 15.10
N ASP A 61 -5.50 -9.83 15.71
CA ASP A 61 -5.68 -8.59 16.47
C ASP A 61 -6.16 -7.43 15.62
N LEU A 62 -5.72 -7.34 14.35
CA LEU A 62 -6.20 -6.31 13.44
C LEU A 62 -7.70 -6.43 13.12
N LEU A 63 -8.32 -7.59 13.39
CA LEU A 63 -9.73 -7.84 13.16
C LEU A 63 -10.61 -7.53 14.39
N SER A 64 -10.00 -7.15 15.52
CA SER A 64 -10.68 -6.78 16.77
C SER A 64 -10.37 -5.32 17.12
N GLU A 65 -11.38 -4.57 17.55
CA GLU A 65 -11.20 -3.17 17.91
C GLU A 65 -10.42 -3.05 19.24
N GLU A 66 -10.62 -4.01 20.14
CA GLU A 66 -9.97 -4.10 21.44
C GLU A 66 -8.49 -4.47 21.33
N LEU A 67 -8.14 -5.34 20.39
CA LEU A 67 -6.78 -5.87 20.24
C LEU A 67 -5.94 -5.09 19.21
N SER A 68 -6.59 -4.38 18.28
CA SER A 68 -5.89 -3.70 17.20
C SER A 68 -4.93 -2.62 17.74
N PRO A 69 -3.62 -2.72 17.47
CA PRO A 69 -2.67 -1.69 17.89
C PRO A 69 -2.96 -0.31 17.28
N ALA A 70 -3.65 -0.29 16.14
CA ALA A 70 -4.08 0.91 15.45
C ALA A 70 -5.29 1.60 16.14
N GLY A 71 -5.91 0.97 17.15
CA GLY A 71 -7.08 1.49 17.86
C GLY A 71 -8.39 1.38 17.07
N ARG A 72 -8.43 0.54 16.03
CA ARG A 72 -9.61 0.27 15.21
C ARG A 72 -9.48 -1.08 14.51
N ALA A 73 -10.59 -1.83 14.45
CA ALA A 73 -10.66 -3.05 13.65
C ALA A 73 -10.65 -2.75 12.14
N LEU A 74 -9.88 -3.54 11.39
CA LEU A 74 -9.97 -3.67 9.95
C LEU A 74 -10.78 -4.92 9.60
N THR A 75 -11.46 -4.90 8.46
CA THR A 75 -12.07 -6.11 7.93
C THR A 75 -11.00 -7.03 7.35
N LEU A 76 -11.36 -8.31 7.24
CA LEU A 76 -10.51 -9.32 6.60
C LEU A 76 -10.11 -8.90 5.17
N TYR A 77 -11.04 -8.34 4.40
CA TYR A 77 -10.79 -7.88 3.04
C TYR A 77 -9.91 -6.64 2.99
N GLN A 78 -10.03 -5.74 3.95
CA GLN A 78 -9.15 -4.57 4.06
C GLN A 78 -7.70 -4.99 4.31
N CYS A 79 -7.48 -5.94 5.23
CA CYS A 79 -6.15 -6.50 5.50
C CYS A 79 -5.54 -7.17 4.25
N ILE A 80 -6.31 -8.01 3.55
CA ILE A 80 -5.84 -8.66 2.31
C ILE A 80 -5.54 -7.61 1.22
N SER A 81 -6.44 -6.65 1.03
CA SER A 81 -6.30 -5.59 0.02
C SER A 81 -5.08 -4.70 0.28
N TYR A 82 -4.83 -4.35 1.55
CA TYR A 82 -3.63 -3.61 1.95
C TYR A 82 -2.36 -4.35 1.52
N ALA A 83 -2.27 -5.64 1.86
CA ALA A 83 -1.11 -6.45 1.56
C ALA A 83 -0.91 -6.64 0.04
N LEU A 84 -1.96 -6.98 -0.70
CA LEU A 84 -1.89 -7.18 -2.16
C LEU A 84 -1.54 -5.92 -2.95
N THR A 85 -1.77 -4.73 -2.39
CA THR A 85 -1.40 -3.46 -3.05
C THR A 85 0.05 -3.04 -2.80
N ARG A 86 0.79 -3.72 -1.92
CA ARG A 86 2.24 -3.45 -1.73
C ARG A 86 3.04 -3.88 -2.96
N PRO A 87 4.12 -3.16 -3.33
CA PRO A 87 5.00 -3.59 -4.42
C PRO A 87 5.56 -5.00 -4.18
N ALA A 88 5.76 -5.75 -5.28
CA ALA A 88 6.26 -7.12 -5.31
C ALA A 88 5.42 -8.20 -4.60
N VAL A 89 4.31 -7.86 -3.93
CA VAL A 89 3.43 -8.88 -3.32
C VAL A 89 2.73 -9.70 -4.40
N ALA A 90 2.89 -11.02 -4.32
CA ALA A 90 2.28 -11.98 -5.23
C ALA A 90 1.17 -12.80 -4.59
N VAL A 91 1.26 -13.05 -3.27
CA VAL A 91 0.29 -13.88 -2.55
C VAL A 91 0.20 -13.48 -1.08
N VAL A 92 -0.99 -13.58 -0.52
CA VAL A 92 -1.26 -13.43 0.92
C VAL A 92 -1.61 -14.77 1.52
N LEU A 93 -0.84 -15.20 2.52
CA LEU A 93 -1.18 -16.37 3.33
C LEU A 93 -2.17 -15.95 4.41
N ALA A 94 -3.45 -16.08 4.11
CA ALA A 94 -4.53 -15.83 5.05
C ALA A 94 -4.61 -16.98 6.07
N GLY A 95 -4.12 -16.72 7.29
CA GLY A 95 -4.23 -17.68 8.39
C GLY A 95 -5.69 -17.84 8.82
N ALA A 96 -6.08 -19.09 9.12
CA ALA A 96 -7.44 -19.44 9.55
C ALA A 96 -7.38 -20.60 10.56
N HIS A 97 -8.24 -20.56 11.57
CA HIS A 97 -8.44 -21.65 12.53
C HIS A 97 -9.48 -22.65 12.06
N THR A 98 -10.41 -22.21 11.21
CA THR A 98 -11.52 -23.03 10.72
C THR A 98 -11.63 -22.99 9.19
N PRO A 99 -12.22 -24.02 8.57
CA PRO A 99 -12.52 -23.99 7.14
C PRO A 99 -13.45 -22.84 6.72
N ASP A 100 -14.32 -22.36 7.62
CA ASP A 100 -15.22 -21.24 7.34
C ASP A 100 -14.47 -19.90 7.27
N GLU A 101 -13.50 -19.66 8.16
CA GLU A 101 -12.60 -18.50 8.07
C GLU A 101 -11.78 -18.51 6.78
N LEU A 102 -11.32 -19.69 6.35
CA LEU A 102 -10.61 -19.82 5.08
C LEU A 102 -11.54 -19.51 3.90
N ARG A 103 -12.78 -20.02 3.91
CA ARG A 103 -13.79 -19.71 2.88
C ARG A 103 -14.10 -18.22 2.84
N ALA A 104 -14.23 -17.56 3.99
CA ALA A 104 -14.39 -16.12 4.08
C ALA A 104 -13.21 -15.39 3.43
N SER A 105 -11.98 -15.85 3.67
CA SER A 105 -10.79 -15.26 3.02
C SER A 105 -10.78 -15.42 1.51
N VAL A 106 -11.18 -16.58 1.01
CA VAL A 106 -11.24 -16.86 -0.44
C VAL A 106 -12.29 -15.99 -1.13
N ALA A 107 -13.41 -15.72 -0.47
CA ALA A 107 -14.48 -14.85 -0.97
C ALA A 107 -14.03 -13.39 -1.21
N TYR A 108 -12.84 -13.00 -0.74
CA TYR A 108 -12.20 -11.73 -1.10
C TYR A 108 -12.21 -11.49 -2.61
N SER A 109 -11.96 -12.51 -3.43
CA SER A 109 -11.87 -12.35 -4.88
C SER A 109 -13.16 -11.78 -5.48
N ASP A 110 -14.31 -12.19 -4.94
CA ASP A 110 -15.64 -11.81 -5.41
C ASP A 110 -16.22 -10.59 -4.69
N ALA A 111 -15.59 -10.14 -3.59
CA ALA A 111 -16.09 -9.02 -2.80
C ALA A 111 -16.05 -7.69 -3.58
N PRO A 112 -17.06 -6.81 -3.39
CA PRO A 112 -17.12 -5.52 -4.07
C PRO A 112 -15.97 -4.59 -3.63
N PRO A 113 -15.53 -3.64 -4.48
CA PRO A 113 -14.44 -2.72 -4.14
C PRO A 113 -14.62 -1.97 -2.82
N ALA A 114 -15.85 -1.61 -2.47
CA ALA A 114 -16.16 -0.90 -1.22
C ALA A 114 -15.78 -1.69 0.04
N GLU A 115 -15.91 -3.01 0.02
CA GLU A 115 -15.54 -3.85 1.16
C GLU A 115 -14.02 -4.08 1.27
N LYS A 116 -13.30 -3.88 0.16
CA LYS A 116 -11.84 -3.98 0.05
C LYS A 116 -11.13 -2.66 0.37
N ASP A 117 -11.89 -1.58 0.54
CA ASP A 117 -11.37 -0.23 0.79
C ASP A 117 -10.78 -0.13 2.20
N TYR A 118 -9.46 -0.27 2.27
CA TYR A 118 -8.70 -0.04 3.49
C TYR A 118 -8.35 1.44 3.68
N ALA A 119 -8.41 2.27 2.64
CA ALA A 119 -7.86 3.62 2.69
C ALA A 119 -8.68 4.52 3.61
N ALA A 120 -10.01 4.41 3.56
CA ALA A 120 -10.90 5.09 4.49
C ALA A 120 -10.66 4.67 5.95
N ALA A 121 -10.41 3.36 6.17
CA ALA A 121 -10.11 2.86 7.51
C ALA A 121 -8.76 3.39 8.01
N LEU A 122 -7.71 3.36 7.18
CA LEU A 122 -6.38 3.86 7.52
C LEU A 122 -6.36 5.37 7.77
N ALA A 123 -7.09 6.16 6.99
CA ALA A 123 -7.21 7.60 7.21
C ALA A 123 -7.95 7.95 8.50
N SER A 124 -8.73 7.02 9.05
CA SER A 124 -9.45 7.19 10.32
C SER A 124 -8.68 6.67 11.54
N LEU A 125 -7.47 6.13 11.36
CA LEU A 125 -6.71 5.56 12.48
C LEU A 125 -6.20 6.68 13.41
N PRO A 126 -6.52 6.64 14.71
CA PRO A 126 -6.17 7.72 15.63
C PRO A 126 -4.67 7.82 15.91
N LYS A 127 -3.92 6.71 15.80
CA LYS A 127 -2.50 6.62 16.18
C LYS A 127 -1.54 6.64 14.98
N ILE A 128 -2.06 6.65 13.75
CA ILE A 128 -1.29 6.38 12.53
C ILE A 128 -1.68 7.40 11.46
N SER A 129 -0.69 8.03 10.83
CA SER A 129 -0.93 8.93 9.69
C SER A 129 -0.12 8.50 8.47
N TRP A 130 -0.80 8.43 7.33
CA TRP A 130 -0.22 8.18 6.01
C TRP A 130 -0.19 9.45 5.14
N HIS A 131 -0.33 10.62 5.76
CA HIS A 131 -0.43 11.89 5.05
C HIS A 131 0.77 12.11 4.11
N GLY A 132 0.48 12.46 2.87
CA GLY A 132 1.43 12.69 1.80
C GLY A 132 2.00 11.42 1.16
N HIS A 133 1.70 10.22 1.69
CA HIS A 133 2.29 8.97 1.23
C HIS A 133 1.30 8.13 0.40
N CYS A 134 1.72 7.72 -0.80
CA CYS A 134 0.86 6.97 -1.71
C CYS A 134 0.79 5.50 -1.36
N MET A 135 -0.40 5.02 -1.02
CA MET A 135 -0.64 3.60 -0.76
C MET A 135 -1.01 2.80 -2.02
N TYR A 136 -1.01 3.39 -3.21
CA TYR A 136 -1.41 2.69 -4.45
C TYR A 136 -2.82 2.06 -4.38
N CYS A 137 -3.70 2.62 -3.54
CA CYS A 137 -5.04 2.09 -3.22
C CYS A 137 -6.08 2.28 -4.33
N GLY A 138 -5.80 3.15 -5.31
CA GLY A 138 -6.67 3.37 -6.47
C GLY A 138 -7.74 4.46 -6.33
N HIS A 139 -7.94 5.09 -5.16
CA HIS A 139 -8.92 6.18 -4.96
C HIS A 139 -8.72 7.39 -5.88
N CYS A 140 -7.52 7.55 -6.43
CA CYS A 140 -7.23 8.54 -7.45
C CYS A 140 -8.01 8.34 -8.77
N ALA A 141 -8.64 7.19 -9.00
CA ALA A 141 -9.47 6.91 -10.16
C ALA A 141 -10.92 7.43 -9.99
N PRO A 142 -11.66 7.70 -11.09
CA PRO A 142 -11.19 7.73 -12.48
C PRO A 142 -10.44 9.03 -12.80
N CYS A 143 -9.34 8.92 -13.57
CA CYS A 143 -8.69 10.10 -14.14
C CYS A 143 -9.43 10.54 -15.41
N PRO A 144 -9.78 11.83 -15.58
CA PRO A 144 -10.41 12.33 -16.81
C PRO A 144 -9.59 12.10 -18.08
N ALA A 145 -8.27 12.02 -17.96
CA ALA A 145 -7.36 11.70 -19.08
C ALA A 145 -7.21 10.18 -19.34
N GLY A 146 -7.85 9.33 -18.52
CA GLY A 146 -7.72 7.87 -18.61
C GLY A 146 -6.40 7.32 -18.05
N ILE A 147 -5.66 8.09 -17.25
CA ILE A 147 -4.40 7.66 -16.63
C ILE A 147 -4.69 6.70 -15.47
N ASP A 148 -4.00 5.57 -15.43
CA ASP A 148 -3.87 4.76 -14.20
C ASP A 148 -2.88 5.45 -13.25
N VAL A 149 -3.43 6.37 -12.46
CA VAL A 149 -2.64 7.24 -11.57
C VAL A 149 -1.89 6.44 -10.50
N ALA A 150 -2.47 5.35 -10.00
CA ALA A 150 -1.84 4.51 -8.99
C ALA A 150 -0.63 3.78 -9.57
N ALA A 151 -0.76 3.20 -10.78
CA ALA A 151 0.34 2.54 -11.46
C ALA A 151 1.47 3.51 -11.83
N VAL A 152 1.15 4.68 -12.40
CA VAL A 152 2.16 5.72 -12.70
C VAL A 152 2.91 6.15 -11.45
N THR A 153 2.18 6.40 -10.35
CA THR A 153 2.80 6.80 -9.07
C THR A 153 3.70 5.68 -8.52
N LYS A 154 3.28 4.41 -8.61
CA LYS A 154 4.09 3.26 -8.21
C LYS A 154 5.40 3.19 -8.98
N PHE A 155 5.35 3.29 -10.32
CA PHE A 155 6.57 3.25 -11.14
C PHE A 155 7.47 4.45 -10.88
N PHE A 156 6.89 5.63 -10.63
CA PHE A 156 7.64 6.80 -10.21
C PHE A 156 8.35 6.58 -8.87
N SER A 157 7.67 6.08 -7.84
CA SER A 157 8.30 5.77 -6.54
C SER A 157 9.47 4.80 -6.70
N LEU A 158 9.26 3.71 -7.44
CA LEU A 158 10.29 2.70 -7.73
C LEU A 158 11.53 3.32 -8.42
N ALA A 159 11.33 4.18 -9.42
CA ALA A 159 12.43 4.85 -10.11
C ALA A 159 13.13 5.89 -9.22
N LYS A 160 12.35 6.65 -8.44
CA LYS A 160 12.86 7.67 -7.52
C LYS A 160 13.77 7.04 -6.46
N ALA A 161 13.33 5.96 -5.82
CA ALA A 161 14.11 5.31 -4.78
C ALA A 161 15.43 4.73 -5.27
N GLN A 162 15.47 4.30 -6.53
CA GLN A 162 16.70 3.81 -7.14
C GLN A 162 17.61 4.91 -7.68
N GLY A 163 17.11 6.14 -7.84
CA GLY A 163 17.82 7.22 -8.53
C GLY A 163 18.05 6.95 -10.02
N SER A 164 17.39 5.94 -10.60
CA SER A 164 17.44 5.60 -12.02
C SER A 164 16.19 4.81 -12.42
N VAL A 165 15.96 4.61 -13.72
CA VAL A 165 14.82 3.83 -14.22
C VAL A 165 15.28 2.41 -14.56
N PRO A 166 14.94 1.38 -13.76
CA PRO A 166 15.15 -0.02 -14.14
C PRO A 166 14.54 -0.36 -15.49
N GLU A 167 15.13 -1.34 -16.16
CA GLU A 167 14.54 -1.94 -17.36
C GLU A 167 13.12 -2.44 -17.09
N THR A 168 12.90 -3.24 -16.04
CA THR A 168 11.58 -3.77 -15.67
C THR A 168 10.54 -2.67 -15.42
N VAL A 169 10.90 -1.63 -14.67
CA VAL A 169 10.03 -0.48 -14.41
C VAL A 169 9.74 0.30 -15.69
N ARG A 170 10.75 0.48 -16.56
CA ARG A 170 10.60 1.15 -17.85
C ARG A 170 9.63 0.41 -18.76
N GLU A 171 9.77 -0.90 -18.87
CA GLU A 171 8.91 -1.74 -19.71
C GLU A 171 7.47 -1.74 -19.21
N HIS A 172 7.26 -1.93 -17.90
CA HIS A 172 5.93 -1.88 -17.31
C HIS A 172 5.28 -0.49 -17.45
N TYR A 173 6.04 0.59 -17.29
CA TYR A 173 5.56 1.95 -17.53
C TYR A 173 5.23 2.18 -19.01
N ALA A 174 6.07 1.72 -19.92
CA ALA A 174 5.87 1.87 -21.37
C ALA A 174 4.61 1.16 -21.86
N ALA A 175 4.22 0.06 -21.20
CA ALA A 175 3.01 -0.71 -21.46
C ALA A 175 1.72 -0.03 -20.98
N LEU A 176 1.80 1.06 -20.18
CA LEU A 176 0.61 1.79 -19.77
C LEU A 176 -0.06 2.48 -20.97
N PRO A 177 -1.40 2.38 -21.12
CA PRO A 177 -2.13 3.02 -22.22
C PRO A 177 -2.00 4.55 -22.23
N ARG A 178 -1.92 5.13 -21.04
CA ARG A 178 -1.80 6.57 -20.78
C ARG A 178 -0.68 6.81 -19.78
N LYS A 179 0.11 7.84 -20.00
CA LYS A 179 1.36 8.13 -19.27
C LYS A 179 1.23 9.45 -18.51
N ALA A 180 2.26 9.74 -17.72
CA ALA A 180 2.30 10.96 -16.93
C ALA A 180 2.25 12.23 -17.79
N GLY A 181 2.80 12.19 -19.01
CA GLY A 181 2.74 13.28 -19.98
C GLY A 181 1.33 13.65 -20.46
N ASP A 182 0.35 12.73 -20.35
CA ASP A 182 -1.06 13.00 -20.67
C ASP A 182 -1.78 13.79 -19.55
N CYS A 183 -1.12 14.05 -18.42
CA CYS A 183 -1.75 14.70 -17.27
C CYS A 183 -2.06 16.17 -17.57
N MET A 184 -3.32 16.55 -17.41
CA MET A 184 -3.82 17.93 -17.58
C MET A 184 -3.82 18.72 -16.26
N GLU A 185 -3.20 18.19 -15.20
CA GLU A 185 -3.05 18.85 -13.89
C GLU A 185 -4.37 19.31 -13.24
N CYS A 186 -5.50 18.65 -13.56
CA CYS A 186 -6.83 19.04 -13.11
C CYS A 186 -7.10 18.82 -11.59
N ARG A 187 -6.18 18.15 -10.87
CA ARG A 187 -6.27 17.82 -9.43
C ARG A 187 -7.47 16.98 -8.98
N ALA A 188 -8.26 16.42 -9.91
CA ALA A 188 -9.39 15.54 -9.56
C ALA A 188 -8.95 14.29 -8.75
N CYS A 189 -7.72 13.81 -8.96
CA CYS A 189 -7.14 12.72 -8.19
C CYS A 189 -6.77 13.12 -6.76
N GLU A 190 -6.26 14.33 -6.55
CA GLU A 190 -5.87 14.84 -5.23
C GLU A 190 -7.10 15.04 -4.36
N SER A 191 -8.20 15.56 -4.92
CA SER A 191 -9.46 15.74 -4.16
C SER A 191 -10.13 14.45 -3.70
N ARG A 192 -9.75 13.31 -4.29
CA ARG A 192 -10.21 11.97 -3.87
C ARG A 192 -9.21 11.24 -2.97
N CYS A 193 -7.98 11.74 -2.84
CA CYS A 193 -6.94 11.04 -2.11
C CYS A 193 -7.19 11.18 -0.60
N PRO A 194 -7.46 10.07 0.13
CA PRO A 194 -7.70 10.13 1.57
C PRO A 194 -6.42 10.46 2.37
N PHE A 195 -5.26 10.43 1.70
CA PHE A 195 -3.95 10.66 2.29
C PHE A 195 -3.32 11.98 1.81
N GLU A 196 -4.05 12.82 1.08
CA GLU A 196 -3.58 14.15 0.64
C GLU A 196 -2.24 14.11 -0.12
N VAL A 197 -2.03 13.04 -0.90
CA VAL A 197 -0.83 12.88 -1.74
C VAL A 197 -0.81 13.99 -2.81
N PRO A 198 0.33 14.66 -3.05
CA PRO A 198 0.49 15.63 -4.13
C PRO A 198 0.61 14.90 -5.48
N VAL A 199 -0.49 14.30 -5.95
CA VAL A 199 -0.53 13.44 -7.13
C VAL A 199 -0.09 14.17 -8.39
N VAL A 200 -0.46 15.43 -8.58
CA VAL A 200 -0.06 16.20 -9.77
C VAL A 200 1.46 16.38 -9.80
N GLU A 201 2.08 16.60 -8.64
CA GLU A 201 3.53 16.68 -8.54
C GLU A 201 4.20 15.34 -8.88
N ASN A 202 3.64 14.22 -8.39
CA ASN A 202 4.12 12.89 -8.79
C ASN A 202 4.02 12.69 -10.31
N MET A 203 2.95 13.16 -10.96
CA MET A 203 2.83 13.09 -12.42
C MET A 203 3.90 13.93 -13.12
N ARG A 204 4.17 15.17 -12.68
CA ARG A 204 5.24 16.00 -13.29
C ARG A 204 6.60 15.31 -13.18
N ARG A 205 6.94 14.83 -11.99
CA ARG A 205 8.22 14.15 -11.76
C ARG A 205 8.32 12.83 -12.51
N ALA A 206 7.22 12.09 -12.64
CA ALA A 206 7.16 10.90 -13.49
C ALA A 206 7.42 11.28 -14.96
N LYS A 207 6.80 12.37 -15.46
CA LYS A 207 7.02 12.89 -16.81
C LYS A 207 8.51 13.12 -17.09
N GLU A 208 9.19 13.78 -16.16
CA GLU A 208 10.62 14.10 -16.25
C GLU A 208 11.49 12.83 -16.25
N ILE A 209 11.23 11.91 -15.33
CA ILE A 209 12.02 10.68 -15.17
C ILE A 209 11.84 9.73 -16.36
N PHE A 210 10.63 9.60 -16.90
CA PHE A 210 10.32 8.67 -17.98
C PHE A 210 10.42 9.27 -19.38
N GLY A 211 10.54 10.60 -19.51
CA GLY A 211 10.71 11.29 -20.80
C GLY A 211 9.48 11.21 -21.72
N ALA A 212 8.28 11.13 -21.14
CA ALA A 212 7.00 10.93 -21.85
C ALA A 212 6.05 12.10 -21.63
#